data_AF-A0A1Q3BDS2-F1
#
_entry.id   AF-A0A1Q3BDS2-F1
#
_cell.length_a   1.000
_cell.length_b   1.000
_cell.length_c   1.000
_cell.angle_alpha   90.00
_cell.angle_beta   90.00
_cell.angle_gamma   90.00
#
_symmetry.space_group_name_H-M   'P 1'
#
loop_
_entity.id
_entity.type
_entity.pdbx_description
1 polymer ?
#
loop_
_entity_poly.entity_id
_entity_poly.type
_entity_poly.pdbx_seq_one_letter_code
_entity_poly.pdbx_strand_id
1 'polypeptide(L)'
;SWMPKVTAIEEANNLNILPLEDLLGSLMTHDLSIQKKDDDEEKEKKKKKVVELKSSTFEDFDDENEELALIIKEIICFECNKLRHYKSDCPRLKKKEFMKKKKATVATWDDSDESRSVEDTREEVVQLAFMAFEEKEDEENDEVTYDELVMIVEKYSSMIASLKKKVKTLEIENNELKSIDLTKENNSKEVETDFVENEEGNLEEENKNLKVEIEALKKTFSNFSNSGENLENLLGMQRCVFDKTGLGYEEMTNVKLYQNL
;
A
#
# COMPACT_ATOMS: atom_id res chain seq x y z
N SER A 1 -25.51 15.21 -9.03
CA SER A 1 -26.16 13.94 -9.39
C SER A 1 -25.08 12.93 -9.71
N TRP A 2 -24.87 11.94 -8.82
CA TRP A 2 -23.80 10.93 -8.92
C TRP A 2 -24.27 9.69 -9.71
N MET A 3 -25.57 9.39 -9.65
CA MET A 3 -26.19 8.25 -10.34
C MET A 3 -25.86 8.14 -11.83
N PRO A 4 -25.89 9.20 -12.66
CA PRO A 4 -25.56 9.09 -14.07
C PRO A 4 -24.09 8.69 -14.32
N LYS A 5 -23.18 9.02 -13.39
CA LYS A 5 -21.76 8.65 -13.48
C LYS A 5 -21.54 7.20 -13.06
N VAL A 6 -22.28 6.70 -12.06
CA VAL A 6 -22.24 5.29 -11.65
C VAL A 6 -22.74 4.40 -12.78
N THR A 7 -23.90 4.76 -13.37
CA THR A 7 -24.49 4.02 -14.49
C THR A 7 -23.58 4.00 -15.72
N ALA A 8 -22.93 5.12 -16.06
CA ALA A 8 -21.98 5.17 -17.18
C ALA A 8 -20.71 4.31 -16.94
N ILE A 9 -20.30 4.14 -15.68
CA ILE A 9 -19.15 3.29 -15.31
C ILE A 9 -19.55 1.81 -15.34
N GLU A 10 -20.73 1.47 -14.84
CA GLU A 10 -21.31 0.11 -14.94
C GLU A 10 -21.54 -0.32 -16.40
N GLU A 11 -21.96 0.59 -17.27
CA GLU A 11 -22.16 0.30 -18.71
C GLU A 11 -20.84 0.19 -19.49
N ALA A 12 -19.80 0.92 -19.10
CA ALA A 12 -18.50 0.92 -19.80
C ALA A 12 -17.55 -0.18 -19.33
N ASN A 13 -17.65 -0.59 -18.06
CA ASN A 13 -16.79 -1.59 -17.43
C ASN A 13 -17.62 -2.77 -16.95
N ASN A 14 -17.45 -3.94 -17.57
CA ASN A 14 -17.99 -5.18 -17.03
C ASN A 14 -17.25 -5.56 -15.74
N LEU A 15 -17.76 -5.12 -14.58
CA LEU A 15 -17.18 -5.37 -13.26
C LEU A 15 -17.07 -6.87 -12.91
N ASN A 16 -17.82 -7.74 -13.60
CA ASN A 16 -17.74 -9.20 -13.48
C ASN A 16 -16.50 -9.82 -14.17
N ILE A 17 -15.72 -9.05 -14.94
CA ILE A 17 -14.59 -9.54 -15.74
C ILE A 17 -13.25 -8.87 -15.32
N LEU A 18 -13.31 -7.79 -14.55
CA LEU A 18 -12.10 -7.08 -14.13
C LEU A 18 -11.41 -7.82 -12.98
N PRO A 19 -10.13 -8.20 -13.13
CA PRO A 19 -9.36 -8.78 -12.04
C PRO A 19 -9.21 -7.77 -10.90
N LEU A 20 -9.16 -8.26 -9.66
CA LEU A 20 -9.14 -7.43 -8.45
C LEU A 20 -7.98 -6.41 -8.46
N GLU A 21 -6.86 -6.79 -9.09
CA GLU A 21 -5.67 -5.97 -9.25
C GLU A 21 -5.93 -4.71 -10.09
N ASP A 22 -6.77 -4.80 -11.12
CA ASP A 22 -7.10 -3.67 -11.99
C ASP A 22 -8.08 -2.70 -11.31
N LEU A 23 -8.99 -3.22 -10.49
CA LEU A 23 -9.89 -2.41 -9.67
C LEU A 23 -9.10 -1.67 -8.59
N LEU A 24 -8.18 -2.36 -7.92
CA LEU A 24 -7.29 -1.78 -6.91
C LEU A 24 -6.39 -0.70 -7.53
N GLY A 25 -5.83 -0.94 -8.72
CA GLY A 25 -5.05 0.05 -9.45
C GLY A 25 -5.87 1.29 -9.85
N SER A 26 -7.11 1.09 -10.28
CA SER A 26 -8.04 2.18 -10.62
C SER A 26 -8.43 3.02 -9.40
N LEU A 27 -8.63 2.37 -8.24
CA LEU A 27 -8.93 3.06 -6.98
C LEU A 27 -7.73 3.88 -6.50
N MET A 28 -6.54 3.28 -6.50
CA MET A 28 -5.31 3.93 -6.06
C MET A 28 -4.97 5.16 -6.93
N THR A 29 -5.23 5.09 -8.24
CA THR A 29 -5.03 6.22 -9.16
C THR A 29 -6.07 7.33 -8.96
N HIS A 30 -7.32 6.99 -8.64
CA HIS A 30 -8.34 7.97 -8.30
C HIS A 30 -8.01 8.72 -7.01
N ASP A 31 -7.59 8.02 -5.95
CA ASP A 31 -7.22 8.62 -4.67
C ASP A 31 -6.00 9.54 -4.79
N LEU A 32 -4.97 9.12 -5.54
CA LEU A 32 -3.82 9.96 -5.87
C LEU A 32 -4.19 11.21 -6.69
N SER A 33 -5.24 11.12 -7.51
CA SER A 33 -5.75 12.25 -8.30
C SER A 33 -6.54 13.23 -7.43
N ILE A 34 -7.27 12.75 -6.42
CA ILE A 34 -7.96 13.59 -5.44
C ILE A 34 -6.93 14.35 -4.60
N GLN A 35 -5.93 13.66 -4.04
CA GLN A 35 -4.89 14.30 -3.23
C GLN A 35 -4.15 15.41 -3.97
N LYS A 36 -3.82 15.20 -5.26
CA LYS A 36 -3.18 16.22 -6.10
C LYS A 36 -4.06 17.47 -6.31
N LYS A 37 -5.38 17.30 -6.42
CA LYS A 37 -6.31 18.43 -6.57
C LYS A 37 -6.39 19.26 -5.30
N ASP A 38 -6.40 18.62 -4.14
CA ASP A 38 -6.40 19.31 -2.84
C ASP A 38 -5.11 20.10 -2.62
N ASP A 39 -3.96 19.51 -2.96
CA ASP A 39 -2.65 20.17 -2.92
C ASP A 39 -2.57 21.40 -3.86
N ASP A 40 -3.12 21.29 -5.06
CA ASP A 40 -3.12 22.37 -6.05
C ASP A 40 -4.13 23.47 -5.67
N GLU A 41 -5.28 23.12 -5.10
CA GLU A 41 -6.25 24.08 -4.58
C GLU A 41 -5.71 24.83 -3.35
N GLU A 42 -4.97 24.15 -2.47
CA GLU A 42 -4.30 24.78 -1.32
C GLU A 42 -3.16 25.71 -1.75
N LYS A 43 -2.37 25.32 -2.76
CA LYS A 43 -1.33 26.19 -3.37
C LYS A 43 -1.94 27.41 -4.07
N GLU A 44 -3.07 27.27 -4.74
CA GLU A 44 -3.84 28.37 -5.33
C GLU A 44 -4.37 29.34 -4.26
N LYS A 45 -4.92 28.81 -3.16
CA LYS A 45 -5.38 29.62 -2.00
C LYS A 45 -4.23 30.37 -1.33
N LYS A 46 -3.06 29.73 -1.18
CA LYS A 46 -1.83 30.36 -0.66
C LYS A 46 -1.31 31.46 -1.59
N LYS A 47 -1.32 31.24 -2.92
CA LYS A 47 -0.93 32.26 -3.92
C LYS A 47 -1.87 33.48 -3.91
N LYS A 48 -3.18 33.29 -3.77
CA LYS A 48 -4.15 34.41 -3.68
C LYS A 48 -3.96 35.24 -2.41
N LYS A 49 -3.69 34.60 -1.26
CA LYS A 49 -3.38 35.29 0.00
C LYS A 49 -2.09 36.13 -0.07
N VAL A 50 -1.07 35.63 -0.77
CA VAL A 50 0.20 36.35 -1.00
C VAL A 50 0.05 37.56 -1.95
N VAL A 51 -0.94 37.58 -2.84
CA VAL A 51 -1.18 38.70 -3.76
C VAL A 51 -1.91 39.85 -3.05
N GLU A 52 -2.78 39.55 -2.09
CA GLU A 52 -3.54 40.57 -1.32
C GLU A 52 -2.69 41.23 -0.22
N LEU A 53 -1.62 40.58 0.24
CA LEU A 53 -0.68 41.07 1.27
C LEU A 53 0.42 42.01 0.75
N LYS A 54 0.50 42.32 -0.55
CA LYS A 54 1.57 43.18 -1.10
C LYS A 54 1.33 44.69 -0.99
N SER A 55 0.24 45.15 -0.37
CA SER A 55 -0.09 46.59 -0.30
C SER A 55 0.12 47.26 1.06
N SER A 56 0.60 46.56 2.11
CA SER A 56 0.87 47.21 3.38
C SER A 56 2.17 46.74 4.04
N THR A 57 3.01 47.74 4.26
CA THR A 57 4.29 47.85 4.95
C THR A 57 4.56 46.90 6.14
N PHE A 58 5.80 46.38 6.13
CA PHE A 58 6.74 46.12 7.24
C PHE A 58 6.25 46.48 8.67
N GLU A 59 5.95 45.47 9.49
CA GLU A 59 6.62 45.12 10.76
C GLU A 59 5.80 44.03 11.48
N ASP A 60 6.52 43.03 11.99
CA ASP A 60 6.20 42.10 13.07
C ASP A 60 5.18 40.94 12.91
N PHE A 61 5.51 39.89 13.68
CA PHE A 61 4.88 38.59 13.98
C PHE A 61 5.23 37.42 13.03
N ASP A 62 6.21 36.56 13.35
CA ASP A 62 6.35 35.55 14.45
C ASP A 62 5.50 34.28 14.30
N ASP A 63 6.18 33.16 14.61
CA ASP A 63 5.68 32.00 15.36
C ASP A 63 5.40 30.64 14.65
N GLU A 64 6.08 30.29 13.54
CA GLU A 64 5.99 28.90 13.00
C GLU A 64 7.31 28.27 12.50
N ASN A 65 8.47 28.88 12.69
CA ASN A 65 9.73 28.36 12.12
C ASN A 65 10.93 28.33 13.10
N GLU A 66 10.68 28.35 14.40
CA GLU A 66 11.74 28.30 15.40
C GLU A 66 12.38 26.89 15.51
N GLU A 67 11.63 25.84 15.23
CA GLU A 67 12.12 24.44 15.29
C GLU A 67 13.12 24.12 14.17
N LEU A 68 12.85 24.56 12.93
CA LEU A 68 13.79 24.43 11.81
C LEU A 68 15.05 25.30 12.01
N ALA A 69 14.89 26.46 12.64
CA ALA A 69 15.99 27.37 12.93
C ALA A 69 16.95 26.81 14.00
N LEU A 70 16.45 26.03 14.96
CA LEU A 70 17.26 25.34 15.97
C LEU A 70 18.04 24.16 15.37
N ILE A 71 17.39 23.35 14.53
CA ILE A 71 18.04 22.19 13.88
C ILE A 71 19.17 22.62 12.94
N ILE A 72 19.00 23.71 12.19
CA ILE A 72 20.06 24.24 11.29
C ILE A 72 21.23 24.84 12.08
N LYS A 73 20.98 25.38 13.28
CA LYS A 73 22.03 25.90 14.18
C LYS A 73 22.87 24.78 14.80
N GLU A 74 22.37 23.55 14.88
CA GLU A 74 23.05 22.39 15.49
C GLU A 74 23.89 21.52 14.53
N ILE A 75 23.88 21.79 13.22
CA ILE A 75 24.66 20.99 12.25
C ILE A 75 26.16 21.31 12.40
N ILE A 76 26.91 20.39 13.03
CA ILE A 76 28.37 20.44 13.21
C ILE A 76 29.06 19.56 12.16
N CYS A 77 30.08 20.11 11.49
CA CYS A 77 30.90 19.36 10.54
C CYS A 77 31.99 18.55 11.25
N PHE A 78 31.96 17.22 11.15
CA PHE A 78 32.96 16.32 11.77
C PHE A 78 34.41 16.47 11.28
N GLU A 79 34.68 17.10 10.13
CA GLU A 79 36.05 17.27 9.61
C GLU A 79 36.68 18.61 10.06
N CYS A 80 35.88 19.62 10.40
CA CYS A 80 36.40 20.93 10.77
C CYS A 80 35.85 21.49 12.09
N ASN A 81 34.95 20.74 12.74
CA ASN A 81 34.25 21.08 13.97
C ASN A 81 33.55 22.46 13.95
N LYS A 82 33.18 22.94 12.75
CA LYS A 82 32.46 24.20 12.57
C LYS A 82 30.99 23.94 12.30
N LEU A 83 30.15 24.83 12.84
CA LEU A 83 28.71 24.85 12.63
C LEU A 83 28.37 25.16 11.16
N ARG A 84 27.10 24.93 10.78
CA ARG A 84 26.43 25.43 9.55
C ARG A 84 26.56 24.56 8.29
N HIS A 85 27.25 23.42 8.31
CA HIS A 85 27.36 22.55 7.13
C HIS A 85 27.66 21.09 7.49
N TYR A 86 27.22 20.16 6.63
CA TYR A 86 27.51 18.73 6.75
C TYR A 86 28.90 18.40 6.15
N LYS A 87 29.42 17.19 6.44
CA LYS A 87 30.75 16.76 5.99
C LYS A 87 30.99 16.99 4.49
N SER A 88 30.02 16.68 3.64
CA SER A 88 30.20 16.77 2.17
C SER A 88 30.33 18.20 1.64
N ASP A 89 29.81 19.19 2.36
CA ASP A 89 29.95 20.61 1.99
C ASP A 89 31.14 21.30 2.66
N CYS A 90 32.02 20.54 3.34
CA CYS A 90 33.16 21.10 4.04
C CYS A 90 34.16 21.77 3.07
N PRO A 91 34.44 23.08 3.22
CA PRO A 91 35.41 23.78 2.39
C PRO A 91 36.84 23.20 2.48
N ARG A 92 37.17 22.51 3.59
CA ARG A 92 38.47 21.82 3.76
C ARG A 92 38.59 20.55 2.92
N LEU A 93 37.50 19.83 2.68
CA LEU A 93 37.51 18.63 1.83
C LEU A 93 37.70 19.01 0.35
N LYS A 94 37.04 20.07 -0.11
CA LYS A 94 37.23 20.60 -1.47
C LYS A 94 38.70 20.98 -1.72
N LYS A 95 39.39 21.57 -0.74
CA LYS A 95 40.83 21.91 -0.87
C LYS A 95 41.76 20.68 -0.96
N LYS A 96 41.41 19.53 -0.38
CA LYS A 96 42.22 18.30 -0.49
C LYS A 96 42.16 17.67 -1.90
N GLU A 97 41.08 17.86 -2.65
CA GLU A 97 40.97 17.34 -4.03
C GLU A 97 41.74 18.17 -5.07
N PHE A 98 41.81 19.50 -4.91
CA PHE A 98 42.51 20.37 -5.86
C PHE A 98 44.04 20.27 -5.80
N MET A 99 44.62 19.76 -4.70
CA MET A 99 46.08 19.69 -4.53
C MET A 99 46.74 18.48 -5.22
N LYS A 100 45.98 17.50 -5.72
CA LYS A 100 46.54 16.29 -6.39
C LYS A 100 46.89 16.48 -7.86
N LYS A 101 46.66 17.67 -8.45
CA LYS A 101 47.03 17.97 -9.85
C LYS A 101 48.14 19.01 -9.93
N LYS A 102 49.36 18.64 -9.55
CA LYS A 102 50.60 19.27 -10.04
C LYS A 102 51.81 18.36 -9.71
N LYS A 103 52.18 17.51 -10.67
CA LYS A 103 53.56 17.03 -10.85
C LYS A 103 53.73 16.53 -12.28
N ALA A 104 54.22 17.42 -13.13
CA ALA A 104 54.94 17.09 -14.34
C ALA A 104 56.39 17.56 -14.15
N THR A 105 57.31 16.95 -14.91
CA THR A 105 58.76 17.23 -15.05
C THR A 105 59.68 16.74 -13.93
N VAL A 106 60.38 15.61 -14.13
CA VAL A 106 61.76 15.51 -14.69
C VAL A 106 62.22 14.05 -14.54
N ALA A 107 62.76 13.51 -15.64
CA ALA A 107 63.38 12.19 -15.73
C ALA A 107 64.91 12.35 -15.85
N THR A 108 65.63 11.54 -15.06
CA THR A 108 67.03 11.06 -15.23
C THR A 108 67.15 9.88 -14.27
N TRP A 109 66.89 8.62 -14.67
CA TRP A 109 67.87 7.65 -15.18
C TRP A 109 69.24 7.74 -14.48
N ASP A 110 69.46 6.89 -13.47
CA ASP A 110 70.71 6.13 -13.39
C ASP A 110 70.47 4.77 -12.73
N ASP A 111 71.16 3.79 -13.30
CA ASP A 111 70.99 2.35 -13.26
C ASP A 111 72.17 1.76 -12.47
N SER A 112 71.90 1.03 -11.40
CA SER A 112 72.90 0.20 -10.73
C SER A 112 72.20 -0.89 -9.91
N ASP A 113 72.04 -2.06 -10.52
CA ASP A 113 71.89 -3.32 -9.81
C ASP A 113 73.19 -3.61 -9.05
N GLU A 114 73.20 -3.36 -7.74
CA GLU A 114 74.18 -3.95 -6.82
C GLU A 114 73.44 -4.79 -5.79
N SER A 115 73.54 -6.10 -5.99
CA SER A 115 73.02 -7.16 -5.14
C SER A 115 73.31 -6.92 -3.66
N ARG A 116 72.28 -6.97 -2.80
CA ARG A 116 72.52 -7.19 -1.36
C ARG A 116 71.44 -8.08 -0.74
N SER A 117 71.93 -9.21 -0.25
CA SER A 117 71.20 -10.31 0.35
C SER A 117 70.33 -9.87 1.54
N VAL A 118 69.15 -10.50 1.61
CA VAL A 118 68.23 -10.59 2.75
C VAL A 118 68.99 -10.89 4.04
N GLU A 119 68.86 -10.02 5.05
CA GLU A 119 68.46 -10.34 6.44
C GLU A 119 68.38 -9.02 7.25
N ASP A 120 67.29 -8.81 7.98
CA ASP A 120 67.16 -7.97 9.19
C ASP A 120 67.47 -6.44 9.15
N THR A 121 66.60 -5.64 8.51
CA THR A 121 66.57 -4.17 8.71
C THR A 121 65.19 -3.58 8.97
N ARG A 122 64.15 -4.42 9.13
CA ARG A 122 62.78 -3.90 9.36
C ARG A 122 62.53 -3.49 10.81
N GLU A 123 63.17 -4.11 11.79
CA GLU A 123 63.00 -3.76 13.21
C GLU A 123 63.66 -2.41 13.59
N GLU A 124 64.78 -2.02 12.97
CA GLU A 124 65.44 -0.73 13.25
C GLU A 124 64.68 0.47 12.65
N VAL A 125 64.05 0.28 11.48
CA VAL A 125 63.25 1.33 10.81
C VAL A 125 61.98 1.65 11.61
N VAL A 126 61.40 0.67 12.30
CA VAL A 126 60.22 0.89 13.16
C VAL A 126 60.60 1.77 14.35
N GLN A 127 61.74 1.55 14.99
CA GLN A 127 62.15 2.36 16.14
C GLN A 127 62.52 3.81 15.74
N LEU A 128 63.14 3.99 14.57
CA LEU A 128 63.43 5.33 14.05
C LEU A 128 62.15 6.08 13.62
N ALA A 129 61.17 5.36 13.06
CA ALA A 129 59.87 5.93 12.75
C ALA A 129 59.07 6.27 14.01
N PHE A 130 59.14 5.45 15.07
CA PHE A 130 58.49 5.73 16.35
C PHE A 130 59.07 6.97 17.05
N MET A 131 60.39 7.14 17.10
CA MET A 131 61.00 8.35 17.68
C MET A 131 60.75 9.63 16.86
N ALA A 132 60.47 9.51 15.56
CA ALA A 132 60.10 10.66 14.72
C ALA A 132 58.64 11.11 14.91
N PHE A 133 57.78 10.27 15.51
CA PHE A 133 56.42 10.63 15.92
C PHE A 133 56.32 11.05 17.39
N GLU A 134 57.35 10.84 18.21
CA GLU A 134 57.50 11.46 19.54
C GLU A 134 57.92 12.95 19.40
N GLU A 135 57.17 13.72 18.62
CA GLU A 135 57.06 15.15 18.86
C GLU A 135 56.31 15.27 20.19
N LYS A 136 57.06 15.58 21.26
CA LYS A 136 56.60 16.00 22.58
C LYS A 136 55.10 15.82 22.77
N GLU A 137 54.72 14.73 23.44
CA GLU A 137 53.50 14.77 24.24
C GLU A 137 53.75 15.87 25.29
N ASP A 138 53.45 17.11 24.92
CA ASP A 138 52.94 18.07 25.86
C ASP A 138 51.71 17.36 26.42
N GLU A 139 51.89 16.69 27.56
CA GLU A 139 50.81 16.29 28.47
C GLU A 139 50.11 17.59 28.89
N GLU A 140 49.32 18.16 28.00
CA GLU A 140 48.15 18.92 28.37
C GLU A 140 47.14 17.86 28.83
N ASN A 141 47.42 17.32 30.03
CA ASN A 141 46.42 16.67 30.82
C ASN A 141 45.41 17.77 31.16
N ASP A 142 44.46 17.98 30.24
CA ASP A 142 43.24 18.74 30.49
C ASP A 142 42.49 17.98 31.58
N GLU A 143 42.93 18.19 32.82
CA GLU A 143 42.33 17.62 34.01
C GLU A 143 40.95 18.25 34.15
N VAL A 144 39.96 17.58 33.56
CA VAL A 144 38.55 17.99 33.55
C VAL A 144 38.17 18.34 34.99
N THR A 145 37.92 19.62 35.21
CA THR A 145 37.71 20.14 36.55
C THR A 145 36.42 19.55 37.12
N TYR A 146 36.39 19.24 38.42
CA TYR A 146 35.22 18.61 39.06
C TYR A 146 33.91 19.35 38.77
N ASP A 147 33.96 20.68 38.67
CA ASP A 147 32.82 21.53 38.30
C ASP A 147 32.29 21.26 36.88
N GLU A 148 33.17 20.92 35.93
CA GLU A 148 32.79 20.60 34.56
C GLU A 148 32.08 19.24 34.47
N LEU A 149 32.54 18.26 35.26
CA LEU A 149 31.87 16.97 35.46
C LEU A 149 30.48 17.14 36.09
N VAL A 150 30.34 18.01 37.08
CA VAL A 150 29.05 18.31 37.73
C VAL A 150 28.07 18.92 36.74
N MET A 151 28.50 19.91 35.94
CA MET A 151 27.65 20.51 34.90
C MET A 151 27.17 19.48 33.86
N ILE A 152 28.03 18.54 33.49
CA ILE A 152 27.69 17.45 32.56
C ILE A 152 26.64 16.53 33.17
N VAL A 153 26.81 16.13 34.44
CA VAL A 153 25.86 15.24 35.15
C VAL A 153 24.50 15.90 35.32
N GLU A 154 24.45 17.19 35.65
CA GLU A 154 23.20 17.95 35.74
C GLU A 154 22.48 18.03 34.40
N LYS A 155 23.23 18.25 33.31
CA LYS A 155 22.69 18.26 31.95
C LYS A 155 22.11 16.90 31.56
N TYR A 156 22.83 15.80 31.81
CA TYR A 156 22.31 14.45 31.57
C TYR A 156 21.09 14.15 32.44
N SER A 157 21.08 14.58 33.70
CA SER A 157 19.94 14.39 34.60
C SER A 157 18.68 15.11 34.10
N SER A 158 18.84 16.34 33.59
CA SER A 158 17.76 17.10 32.94
C SER A 158 17.24 16.36 31.69
N MET A 159 18.14 15.86 30.85
CA MET A 159 17.77 15.11 29.64
C MET A 159 17.02 13.82 29.98
N ILE A 160 17.48 13.07 30.99
CA ILE A 160 16.82 11.86 31.49
C ILE A 160 15.41 12.19 32.00
N ALA A 161 15.24 13.29 32.74
CA ALA A 161 13.93 13.71 33.23
C ALA A 161 12.96 14.04 32.08
N SER A 162 13.43 14.74 31.06
CA SER A 162 12.63 15.04 29.85
C SER A 162 12.26 13.79 29.06
N LEU A 163 13.21 12.87 28.86
CA LEU A 163 12.96 11.59 28.21
C LEU A 163 11.94 10.76 28.99
N LYS A 164 12.05 10.71 30.31
CA LYS A 164 11.10 10.00 31.18
C LYS A 164 9.68 10.57 31.08
N LYS A 165 9.52 11.90 30.89
CA LYS A 165 8.22 12.51 30.62
C LYS A 165 7.68 12.09 29.25
N LYS A 166 8.51 12.12 28.20
CA LYS A 166 8.14 11.67 26.85
C LYS A 166 7.72 10.18 26.80
N VAL A 167 8.42 9.31 27.53
CA VAL A 167 8.05 7.89 27.61
C VAL A 167 6.66 7.73 28.22
N LYS A 168 6.35 8.47 29.30
CA LYS A 168 5.02 8.43 29.92
C LYS A 168 3.91 8.93 29.00
N THR A 169 4.16 9.99 28.23
CA THR A 169 3.17 10.48 27.26
C THR A 169 2.94 9.47 26.13
N LEU A 170 4.01 8.88 25.60
CA LEU A 170 3.92 7.83 24.57
C LEU A 170 3.22 6.55 25.09
N GLU A 171 3.40 6.18 26.36
CA GLU A 171 2.66 5.08 26.99
C GLU A 171 1.15 5.35 27.01
N ILE A 172 0.73 6.58 27.28
CA ILE A 172 -0.69 6.97 27.28
C ILE A 172 -1.23 6.95 25.84
N GLU A 173 -0.54 7.60 24.89
CA GLU A 173 -0.94 7.62 23.48
C GLU A 173 -1.03 6.21 22.88
N ASN A 174 -0.10 5.31 23.19
CA ASN A 174 -0.17 3.91 22.74
C ASN A 174 -1.39 3.15 23.30
N ASN A 175 -1.77 3.42 24.56
CA ASN A 175 -2.95 2.79 25.14
C ASN A 175 -4.25 3.32 24.50
N GLU A 176 -4.29 4.60 24.15
CA GLU A 176 -5.40 5.22 23.42
C GLU A 176 -5.49 4.70 21.97
N LEU A 177 -4.37 4.57 21.27
CA LEU A 177 -4.35 3.99 19.92
C LEU A 177 -4.84 2.54 19.93
N LYS A 178 -4.44 1.75 20.93
CA LYS A 178 -4.87 0.35 21.08
C LYS A 178 -6.38 0.22 21.31
N SER A 179 -6.99 1.14 22.05
CA SER A 179 -8.44 1.13 22.27
C SER A 179 -9.22 1.60 21.02
N ILE A 180 -8.68 2.55 20.27
CA ILE A 180 -9.24 2.98 18.98
C ILE A 180 -9.18 1.85 17.93
N ASP A 181 -8.07 1.11 17.85
CA ASP A 181 -7.94 0.00 16.90
C ASP A 181 -8.97 -1.10 17.17
N LEU A 182 -9.12 -1.49 18.44
CA LEU A 182 -10.12 -2.50 18.84
C LEU A 182 -11.55 -2.06 18.53
N THR A 183 -11.88 -0.78 18.70
CA THR A 183 -13.23 -0.27 18.39
C THR A 183 -13.49 -0.18 16.89
N LYS A 184 -12.50 0.22 16.08
CA LYS A 184 -12.62 0.23 14.61
C LYS A 184 -12.78 -1.19 14.05
N GLU A 185 -11.99 -2.14 14.55
CA GLU A 185 -12.06 -3.54 14.13
C GLU A 185 -13.44 -4.15 14.45
N ASN A 186 -14.00 -3.87 15.62
CA ASN A 186 -15.33 -4.36 16.00
C ASN A 186 -16.44 -3.74 15.15
N ASN A 187 -16.43 -2.42 14.96
CA ASN A 187 -17.44 -1.75 14.15
C ASN A 187 -17.41 -2.22 12.68
N SER A 188 -16.20 -2.48 12.13
CA SER A 188 -16.07 -3.03 10.78
C SER A 188 -16.70 -4.42 10.66
N LYS A 189 -16.42 -5.30 11.62
CA LYS A 189 -17.00 -6.66 11.64
C LYS A 189 -18.51 -6.65 11.85
N GLU A 190 -19.02 -5.74 12.67
CA GLU A 190 -20.46 -5.59 12.93
C GLU A 190 -21.21 -5.19 11.66
N VAL A 191 -20.72 -4.18 10.92
CA VAL A 191 -21.31 -3.76 9.62
C VAL A 191 -21.26 -4.88 8.58
N GLU A 192 -20.16 -5.64 8.53
CA GLU A 192 -20.00 -6.77 7.61
C GLU A 192 -20.96 -7.93 7.96
N THR A 193 -21.20 -8.15 9.26
CA THR A 193 -22.14 -9.16 9.75
C THR A 193 -23.59 -8.79 9.42
N ASP A 194 -24.00 -7.54 9.67
CA ASP A 194 -25.36 -7.06 9.37
C ASP A 194 -25.70 -7.15 7.87
N PHE A 195 -24.73 -6.87 7.00
CA PHE A 195 -24.92 -6.98 5.55
C PHE A 195 -25.16 -8.44 5.12
N VAL A 196 -24.33 -9.36 5.63
CA VAL A 196 -24.44 -10.79 5.32
C VAL A 196 -25.73 -11.38 5.88
N GLU A 197 -26.14 -11.02 7.09
CA GLU A 197 -27.42 -11.47 7.68
C GLU A 197 -28.62 -11.03 6.84
N ASN A 198 -28.61 -9.80 6.31
CA ASN A 198 -29.67 -9.32 5.43
C ASN A 198 -29.69 -10.06 4.07
N GLU A 199 -28.52 -10.35 3.50
CA GLU A 199 -28.43 -11.16 2.28
C GLU A 199 -28.93 -12.59 2.50
N GLU A 200 -28.55 -13.21 3.63
CA GLU A 200 -29.03 -14.54 4.02
C GLU A 200 -30.56 -14.57 4.17
N GLY A 201 -31.15 -13.56 4.80
CA GLY A 201 -32.60 -13.42 4.94
C GLY A 201 -33.32 -13.34 3.59
N ASN A 202 -32.80 -12.54 2.66
CA ASN A 202 -33.35 -12.41 1.30
C ASN A 202 -33.28 -13.74 0.54
N LEU A 203 -32.14 -14.43 0.60
CA LEU A 203 -31.96 -15.74 -0.03
C LEU A 203 -32.87 -16.80 0.60
N GLU A 204 -33.14 -16.74 1.90
CA GLU A 204 -34.05 -17.66 2.58
C GLU A 204 -35.50 -17.45 2.12
N GLU A 205 -35.92 -16.20 1.94
CA GLU A 205 -37.24 -15.86 1.40
C GLU A 205 -37.41 -16.32 -0.06
N GLU A 206 -36.42 -16.07 -0.90
CA GLU A 206 -36.42 -16.54 -2.29
C GLU A 206 -36.50 -18.07 -2.36
N ASN A 207 -35.72 -18.78 -1.53
CA ASN A 207 -35.79 -20.24 -1.43
C ASN A 207 -37.18 -20.74 -0.98
N LYS A 208 -37.84 -20.05 -0.05
CA LYS A 208 -39.22 -20.38 0.35
C LYS A 208 -40.19 -20.22 -0.82
N ASN A 209 -40.06 -19.13 -1.59
CA ASN A 209 -40.90 -18.87 -2.76
C ASN A 209 -40.69 -19.91 -3.87
N LEU A 210 -39.43 -20.20 -4.22
CA LEU A 210 -39.09 -21.22 -5.20
C LEU A 210 -39.62 -22.60 -4.80
N LYS A 211 -39.57 -22.93 -3.51
CA LYS A 211 -40.12 -24.20 -3.01
C LYS A 211 -41.63 -24.30 -3.19
N VAL A 212 -42.37 -23.21 -2.97
CA VAL A 212 -43.82 -23.14 -3.23
C VAL A 212 -44.12 -23.32 -4.72
N GLU A 213 -43.34 -22.67 -5.59
CA GLU A 213 -43.49 -22.79 -7.03
C GLU A 213 -43.21 -24.22 -7.54
N ILE A 214 -42.18 -24.88 -7.01
CA ILE A 214 -41.87 -26.28 -7.32
C ILE A 214 -43.02 -27.20 -6.93
N GLU A 215 -43.62 -27.04 -5.75
CA GLU A 215 -44.76 -27.85 -5.32
C GLU A 215 -45.99 -27.61 -6.20
N ALA A 216 -46.24 -26.37 -6.62
CA ALA A 216 -47.30 -26.04 -7.57
C ALA A 216 -47.06 -26.70 -8.93
N LEU A 217 -45.86 -26.56 -9.49
CA LEU A 217 -45.47 -27.18 -10.76
C LEU A 217 -45.59 -28.71 -10.69
N LYS A 218 -45.10 -29.33 -9.61
CA LYS A 218 -45.20 -30.77 -9.40
C LYS A 218 -46.66 -31.24 -9.39
N LYS A 219 -47.56 -30.48 -8.76
CA LYS A 219 -49.00 -30.75 -8.79
C LYS A 219 -49.58 -30.66 -10.20
N THR A 220 -49.19 -29.62 -10.97
CA THR A 220 -49.64 -29.50 -12.37
C THR A 220 -49.12 -30.65 -13.25
N PHE A 221 -47.88 -31.09 -13.02
CA PHE A 221 -47.29 -32.21 -13.75
C PHE A 221 -48.00 -33.53 -13.44
N SER A 222 -48.33 -33.80 -12.17
CA SER A 222 -49.12 -34.98 -11.81
C SER A 222 -50.50 -34.98 -12.49
N ASN A 223 -51.18 -33.84 -12.55
CA ASN A 223 -52.46 -33.74 -13.26
C ASN A 223 -52.30 -33.96 -14.76
N PHE A 224 -51.26 -33.39 -15.38
CA PHE A 224 -50.95 -33.58 -16.79
C PHE A 224 -50.66 -35.05 -17.10
N SER A 225 -49.83 -35.70 -16.27
CA SER A 225 -49.51 -37.13 -16.38
C SER A 225 -50.78 -37.99 -16.35
N ASN A 226 -51.66 -37.78 -15.36
CA ASN A 226 -52.93 -38.50 -15.25
C ASN A 226 -53.84 -38.27 -16.47
N SER A 227 -53.86 -37.04 -16.99
CA SER A 227 -54.64 -36.74 -18.20
C SER A 227 -54.08 -37.44 -19.45
N GLY A 228 -52.76 -37.58 -19.54
CA GLY A 228 -52.08 -38.33 -20.60
C GLY A 228 -52.42 -39.82 -20.56
N GLU A 229 -52.36 -40.45 -19.40
CA GLU A 229 -52.76 -41.85 -19.21
C GLU A 229 -54.24 -42.08 -19.59
N ASN A 230 -55.12 -41.16 -19.19
CA ASN A 230 -56.54 -41.23 -19.56
C ASN A 230 -56.75 -41.12 -21.08
N LEU A 231 -55.99 -40.25 -21.75
CA LEU A 231 -56.04 -40.11 -23.21
C LEU A 231 -55.52 -41.37 -23.90
N GLU A 232 -54.40 -41.93 -23.45
CA GLU A 232 -53.82 -43.16 -23.99
C GLU A 232 -54.77 -44.34 -23.82
N ASN A 233 -55.41 -44.47 -22.66
CA ASN A 233 -56.47 -45.46 -22.42
C ASN A 233 -57.64 -45.30 -23.39
N LEU A 234 -58.11 -44.06 -23.63
CA LEU A 234 -59.20 -43.79 -24.56
C LEU A 234 -58.83 -44.17 -26.00
N LEU A 235 -57.62 -43.80 -26.45
CA LEU A 235 -57.12 -44.14 -27.78
C LEU A 235 -56.92 -45.66 -27.93
N GLY A 236 -56.45 -46.35 -26.88
CA GLY A 236 -56.34 -47.80 -26.87
C GLY A 236 -57.68 -48.53 -26.97
N MET A 237 -58.78 -47.91 -26.53
CA MET A 237 -60.14 -48.43 -26.67
C MET A 237 -60.80 -48.10 -28.01
N GLN A 238 -60.15 -47.33 -28.90
CA GLN A 238 -60.72 -46.93 -30.18
C GLN A 238 -60.77 -48.13 -31.15
N ARG A 239 -61.95 -48.39 -31.73
CA ARG A 239 -62.11 -49.41 -32.78
C ARG A 239 -61.37 -49.02 -34.05
N CYS A 240 -60.79 -50.02 -34.71
CA CYS A 240 -60.14 -49.85 -36.01
C CYS A 240 -61.13 -49.26 -37.02
N VAL A 241 -60.68 -48.30 -37.85
CA VAL A 241 -61.54 -47.52 -38.77
C VAL A 241 -62.33 -48.41 -39.75
N PHE A 242 -61.87 -49.64 -39.97
CA PHE A 242 -62.50 -50.63 -40.85
C PHE A 242 -63.51 -51.55 -40.13
N ASP A 243 -63.53 -51.60 -38.79
CA ASP A 243 -64.49 -52.39 -38.01
C ASP A 243 -65.82 -51.63 -37.88
N LYS A 244 -66.73 -51.91 -38.82
CA LYS A 244 -68.08 -51.33 -38.84
C LYS A 244 -69.12 -52.17 -38.11
N THR A 245 -68.70 -53.20 -37.39
CA THR A 245 -69.60 -54.16 -36.73
C THR A 245 -70.49 -53.44 -35.70
N GLY A 246 -71.80 -53.57 -35.84
CA GLY A 246 -72.76 -52.94 -34.92
C GLY A 246 -73.13 -51.48 -35.24
N LEU A 247 -72.60 -50.89 -36.32
CA LEU A 247 -73.01 -49.57 -36.83
C LEU A 247 -74.15 -49.64 -37.86
N GLY A 248 -74.75 -50.83 -38.06
CA GLY A 248 -75.83 -51.04 -39.03
C GLY A 248 -75.41 -51.00 -40.50
N TYR A 249 -74.10 -51.05 -40.80
CA TYR A 249 -73.61 -51.25 -42.16
C TYR A 249 -73.83 -52.71 -42.58
N GLU A 250 -74.58 -52.93 -43.66
CA GLU A 250 -74.61 -54.23 -44.34
C GLU A 250 -73.28 -54.48 -45.03
N GLU A 251 -72.67 -55.63 -44.73
CA GLU A 251 -71.44 -56.08 -45.36
C GLU A 251 -71.73 -56.40 -46.83
N MET A 252 -71.51 -55.43 -47.73
CA MET A 252 -71.57 -55.68 -49.16
C MET A 252 -70.41 -56.61 -49.53
N THR A 253 -70.70 -57.88 -49.73
CA THR A 253 -69.81 -58.93 -50.24
C THR A 253 -69.37 -58.64 -51.67
N ASN A 254 -68.52 -57.63 -51.87
CA ASN A 254 -67.76 -57.45 -53.11
C ASN A 254 -66.40 -58.15 -52.97
N VAL A 255 -66.42 -59.47 -52.81
CA VAL A 255 -65.25 -60.30 -53.06
C VAL A 255 -65.09 -60.44 -54.57
N LYS A 256 -64.38 -59.50 -55.20
CA LYS A 256 -63.65 -59.83 -56.43
C LYS A 256 -62.27 -60.32 -56.00
N LEU A 257 -62.16 -61.63 -55.86
CA LEU A 257 -60.89 -62.36 -55.92
C LEU A 257 -60.21 -61.99 -57.24
N TYR A 258 -59.27 -61.04 -57.22
CA TYR A 258 -58.28 -60.96 -58.28
C TYR A 258 -57.29 -62.10 -58.05
N GLN A 259 -57.61 -63.27 -58.62
CA GLN A 259 -56.59 -64.27 -58.93
C GLN A 259 -55.75 -63.71 -60.08
N ASN A 260 -54.54 -63.24 -59.75
CA ASN A 260 -53.54 -62.91 -60.75
C ASN A 260 -53.02 -64.22 -61.37
N LEU A 261 -53.24 -64.36 -62.67
CA LEU A 261 -52.50 -65.22 -63.60
C LEU A 261 -51.33 -64.41 -64.17
#